data_AF-A0A162W1B5-F1
#
_entry.id   AF-A0A162W1B5-F1
#
_cell.length_a   1.000
_cell.length_b   1.000
_cell.length_c   1.000
_cell.angle_alpha   90.00
_cell.angle_beta   90.00
_cell.angle_gamma   90.00
#
_symmetry.space_group_name_H-M   'P 1'
#
loop_
_entity.id
_entity.type
_entity.pdbx_description
1 polymer ?
#
loop_
_entity_poly.entity_id
_entity_poly.type
_entity_poly.pdbx_seq_one_letter_code
_entity_poly.pdbx_strand_id
1 'polypeptide(L)'
;MSFVNLSRGKGFRINGFFNHYPDLIVKTKAGKIIALETKGDDRDNSDSELKLKLGKLWESKAGRDYRYMMVFDNNPIDGAERLADALKKIGRL
;
A
#
# COMPACT_ATOMS: atom_id res chain seq x y z
N MET A 1 0.37 4.09 18.20
CA MET A 1 0.29 3.97 16.73
C MET A 1 0.77 5.30 16.17
N SER A 2 2.00 5.39 15.67
CA SER A 2 2.55 6.66 15.16
C SER A 2 2.31 6.74 13.66
N PHE A 3 1.46 7.69 13.25
CA PHE A 3 1.23 8.03 11.85
C PHE A 3 2.08 9.23 11.49
N VAL A 4 3.03 9.11 10.56
CA VAL A 4 3.54 10.27 9.85
C VAL A 4 3.97 9.86 8.44
N ASN A 5 3.20 10.26 7.44
CA ASN A 5 3.79 10.63 6.15
C ASN A 5 4.01 12.14 6.23
N LEU A 6 5.26 12.55 6.44
CA LEU A 6 5.66 13.95 6.44
C LEU A 6 5.39 14.52 5.02
N SER A 7 5.20 15.83 4.89
CA SER A 7 4.78 16.48 3.63
C SER A 7 5.57 16.00 2.39
N ARG A 8 4.93 15.96 1.20
CA ARG A 8 5.57 15.53 -0.06
C ARG A 8 6.98 16.12 -0.19
N GLY A 9 7.98 15.25 -0.24
CA GLY A 9 9.40 15.63 -0.30
C GLY A 9 10.20 15.42 1.00
N LYS A 10 9.53 15.13 2.12
CA LYS A 10 10.17 14.72 3.38
C LYS A 10 9.39 13.51 3.89
N GLY A 11 9.95 12.30 3.86
CA GLY A 11 9.23 11.09 4.31
C GLY A 11 9.64 9.81 3.59
N PHE A 12 9.15 8.67 4.08
CA PHE A 12 9.33 7.38 3.40
C PHE A 12 8.60 7.39 2.06
N ARG A 13 9.27 6.88 1.02
CA ARG A 13 8.69 6.72 -0.30
C ARG A 13 9.21 5.45 -0.95
N ILE A 14 8.35 4.85 -1.75
CA ILE A 14 8.70 3.75 -2.64
C ILE A 14 9.27 4.37 -3.93
N ASN A 15 10.52 4.05 -4.24
CA ASN A 15 11.22 4.57 -5.40
C ASN A 15 11.24 3.55 -6.54
N GLY A 16 11.06 4.00 -7.78
CA GLY A 16 11.20 3.20 -8.99
C GLY A 16 11.02 4.06 -10.24
N PHE A 17 10.13 3.68 -11.15
CA PHE A 17 9.81 4.48 -12.35
C PHE A 17 9.27 5.89 -12.03
N PHE A 18 8.77 6.08 -10.81
CA PHE A 18 8.43 7.38 -10.21
C PHE A 18 8.54 7.27 -8.68
N ASN A 19 8.37 8.40 -7.98
CA ASN A 19 8.32 8.45 -6.51
C ASN A 19 6.88 8.27 -6.02
N HIS A 20 6.63 7.18 -5.30
CA HIS A 20 5.32 6.85 -4.75
C HIS A 20 5.33 6.95 -3.23
N TYR A 21 4.33 7.61 -2.65
CA TYR A 21 4.25 7.84 -1.21
C TYR A 21 3.00 7.14 -0.68
N PRO A 22 3.12 6.13 0.20
CA PRO A 22 1.97 5.43 0.75
C PRO A 22 1.06 6.37 1.55
N ASP A 23 -0.25 6.18 1.45
CA ASP A 23 -1.22 6.89 2.31
C ASP A 23 -0.92 6.62 3.79
N LEU A 24 -0.71 5.34 4.14
CA LEU A 24 -0.46 4.90 5.50
C LEU A 24 0.66 3.86 5.55
N ILE A 25 1.39 3.84 6.67
CA ILE A 25 2.30 2.75 7.03
C ILE A 25 1.79 2.13 8.33
N VAL A 26 1.48 0.85 8.29
CA VAL A 26 0.96 0.09 9.44
C VAL A 26 2.04 -0.87 9.94
N LYS A 27 2.29 -0.88 11.25
CA LYS A 27 3.11 -1.89 11.92
C LYS A 27 2.22 -2.81 12.74
N THR A 28 2.20 -4.10 12.43
CA THR A 28 1.46 -5.09 13.24
C THR A 28 2.24 -5.41 14.52
N LYS A 29 1.55 -5.96 15.54
CA LYS A 29 2.21 -6.44 16.76
C LYS A 29 3.20 -7.58 16.48
N ALA A 30 2.95 -8.36 15.43
CA ALA A 30 3.84 -9.42 14.95
C ALA A 30 5.09 -8.88 14.19
N GLY A 31 5.22 -7.56 14.05
CA GLY A 31 6.40 -6.92 13.46
C GLY A 31 6.33 -6.70 11.95
N LYS A 32 5.21 -7.03 11.29
CA LYS A 32 5.04 -6.77 9.85
C LYS A 32 4.83 -5.29 9.59
N ILE A 33 5.46 -4.78 8.52
CA ILE A 33 5.32 -3.40 8.05
C ILE A 33 4.54 -3.41 6.74
N ILE A 34 3.44 -2.66 6.69
CA ILE A 34 2.52 -2.64 5.56
C ILE A 34 2.45 -1.20 5.04
N ALA A 35 2.89 -0.98 3.80
CA ALA A 35 2.61 0.23 3.06
C ALA A 35 1.22 0.09 2.41
N LEU A 36 0.31 1.00 2.75
CA LEU A 36 -1.10 0.91 2.42
C LEU A 36 -1.53 2.12 1.58
N GLU A 37 -2.17 1.85 0.45
CA GLU A 37 -2.91 2.80 -0.38
C GLU A 37 -4.40 2.56 -0.23
N THR A 38 -5.17 3.64 -0.20
CA THR A 38 -6.63 3.65 -0.12
C THR A 38 -7.24 4.29 -1.36
N LYS A 39 -8.28 3.68 -1.90
CA LYS A 39 -8.98 4.11 -3.11
C LYS A 39 -10.48 4.16 -2.84
N GLY A 40 -11.05 5.34 -3.05
CA GLY A 40 -12.50 5.53 -3.04
C GLY A 40 -13.13 5.19 -4.38
N ASP A 41 -14.46 5.33 -4.46
CA ASP A 41 -15.26 4.95 -5.64
C ASP A 41 -15.00 5.80 -6.89
N ASP A 42 -14.46 7.01 -6.72
CA ASP A 42 -14.16 7.95 -7.81
C ASP A 42 -12.63 8.07 -7.99
N ARG A 43 -12.07 7.40 -9.02
CA ARG A 43 -11.00 7.88 -9.94
C ARG A 43 -9.92 6.86 -10.36
N ASP A 44 -9.59 6.96 -11.65
CA ASP A 44 -8.37 6.61 -12.41
C ASP A 44 -7.67 5.27 -12.16
N ASN A 45 -8.02 4.28 -12.99
CA ASN A 45 -7.43 2.94 -12.98
C ASN A 45 -5.97 2.92 -13.50
N SER A 46 -5.62 3.75 -14.50
CA SER A 46 -4.31 3.68 -15.17
C SER A 46 -3.12 4.07 -14.27
N ASP A 47 -3.24 5.18 -13.52
CA ASP A 47 -2.25 5.58 -12.52
C ASP A 47 -2.19 4.58 -11.34
N SER A 48 -3.34 4.00 -10.99
CA SER A 48 -3.45 3.01 -9.92
C SER A 48 -2.72 1.69 -10.28
N GLU A 49 -2.76 1.24 -11.52
CA GLU A 49 -2.03 0.06 -12.00
C GLU A 49 -0.51 0.24 -11.90
N LEU A 50 0.03 1.39 -12.32
CA LEU A 50 1.46 1.68 -12.24
C LEU A 50 1.94 1.77 -10.79
N LYS A 51 1.17 2.41 -9.91
CA LYS A 51 1.43 2.47 -8.46
C LYS A 51 1.39 1.09 -7.82
N LEU A 52 0.39 0.29 -8.17
CA LEU A 52 0.27 -1.07 -7.68
C LEU A 52 1.48 -1.92 -8.09
N LYS A 53 1.85 -1.87 -9.37
CA LYS A 53 3.02 -2.60 -9.89
C LYS A 53 4.31 -2.20 -9.18
N LEU A 54 4.53 -0.89 -9.00
CA LEU A 54 5.69 -0.38 -8.28
C LEU A 54 5.70 -0.84 -6.80
N GLY A 55 4.57 -0.75 -6.12
CA GLY A 55 4.42 -1.18 -4.74
C GLY A 55 4.65 -2.68 -4.55
N LYS A 56 4.13 -3.52 -5.46
CA LYS A 56 4.37 -4.97 -5.45
C LYS A 56 5.82 -5.33 -5.76
N LEU A 57 6.46 -4.62 -6.68
CA LEU A 57 7.88 -4.79 -6.94
C LEU A 57 8.70 -4.46 -5.68
N TRP A 58 8.39 -3.34 -5.02
CA TRP A 58 9.02 -2.97 -3.76
C TRP A 58 8.82 -4.05 -2.68
N GLU A 59 7.59 -4.56 -2.50
CA GLU A 59 7.31 -5.66 -1.57
C GLU A 59 8.21 -6.87 -1.84
N SER A 60 8.33 -7.27 -3.12
CA SER A 60 9.16 -8.42 -3.51
C SER A 60 10.65 -8.26 -3.18
N LYS A 61 11.12 -7.01 -3.08
CA LYS A 61 12.53 -6.66 -2.81
C LYS A 61 12.80 -6.32 -1.34
N ALA A 62 11.80 -5.80 -0.62
CA ALA A 62 11.94 -5.33 0.76
C ALA A 62 12.09 -6.48 1.78
N GLY A 63 11.64 -7.69 1.43
CA GLY A 63 11.81 -8.89 2.25
C GLY A 63 10.52 -9.31 2.97
N ARG A 64 10.62 -10.41 3.74
CA ARG A 64 9.45 -11.17 4.23
C ARG A 64 8.57 -10.43 5.24
N ASP A 65 9.04 -9.36 5.86
CA ASP A 65 8.30 -8.59 6.85
C ASP A 65 7.56 -7.39 6.28
N TYR A 66 7.80 -7.07 5.00
CA TYR A 66 7.19 -5.94 4.33
C TYR A 66 6.06 -6.39 3.41
N ARG A 67 4.97 -5.64 3.38
CA ARG A 67 3.84 -5.83 2.46
C ARG A 67 3.43 -4.51 1.84
N TYR A 68 2.93 -4.58 0.62
CA TYR A 68 2.26 -3.48 -0.06
C TYR A 68 0.82 -3.87 -0.36
N MET A 69 -0.12 -3.03 0.05
CA MET A 69 -1.54 -3.25 -0.17
C MET A 69 -2.15 -2.00 -0.79
N MET A 70 -2.87 -2.18 -1.90
CA MET A 70 -3.78 -1.17 -2.44
C MET A 70 -5.19 -1.66 -2.20
N VAL A 71 -5.99 -0.82 -1.58
CA VAL A 71 -7.29 -1.21 -1.05
C VAL A 71 -8.37 -0.32 -1.63
N PHE A 72 -9.38 -0.96 -2.19
CA PHE A 72 -10.58 -0.32 -2.74
C PHE A 72 -11.79 -0.63 -1.87
N ASP A 73 -12.73 0.31 -1.79
CA ASP A 73 -14.00 0.06 -1.11
C ASP A 73 -14.81 -1.02 -1.86
N ASN A 74 -14.99 -0.87 -3.18
CA ASN A 74 -15.87 -1.74 -3.97
C ASN A 74 -15.21 -2.44 -5.16
N ASN A 75 -14.53 -1.70 -6.03
CA ASN A 75 -14.08 -2.18 -7.34
C ASN A 75 -12.54 -2.22 -7.43
N PRO A 76 -11.88 -3.26 -6.86
CA PRO A 76 -10.43 -3.38 -6.96
C PRO A 76 -9.99 -3.69 -8.39
N ILE A 77 -8.88 -3.08 -8.80
CA ILE A 77 -8.11 -3.52 -9.98
C ILE A 77 -7.41 -4.86 -9.67
N ASP A 78 -6.96 -5.56 -10.72
CA ASP A 78 -6.25 -6.83 -10.55
C ASP A 78 -4.99 -6.66 -9.67
N GLY A 79 -4.80 -7.58 -8.73
CA GLY A 79 -3.72 -7.54 -7.73
C GLY A 79 -3.93 -6.58 -6.55
N ALA A 80 -5.02 -5.80 -6.53
CA ALA A 80 -5.46 -5.01 -5.38
C ALA A 80 -6.49 -5.80 -4.53
N GLU A 81 -6.82 -5.27 -3.36
CA GLU A 81 -7.71 -5.93 -2.39
C GLU A 81 -8.96 -5.08 -2.14
N ARG A 82 -10.08 -5.72 -1.82
CA ARG A 82 -11.22 -5.01 -1.20
C ARG A 82 -10.89 -4.72 0.26
N LEU A 83 -11.42 -3.62 0.80
CA LEU A 83 -11.20 -3.22 2.20
C LEU A 83 -11.53 -4.34 3.19
N ALA A 84 -12.68 -5.00 3.01
CA ALA A 84 -13.09 -6.10 3.87
C ALA A 84 -12.09 -7.28 3.86
N ASP A 85 -11.50 -7.59 2.72
CA ASP A 85 -10.56 -8.70 2.56
C ASP A 85 -9.16 -8.34 3.04
N ALA A 86 -8.73 -7.10 2.78
CA ALA A 86 -7.50 -6.54 3.31
C ALA A 86 -7.46 -6.61 4.85
N LEU A 87 -8.55 -6.20 5.53
CA LEU A 87 -8.64 -6.25 6.98
C LEU A 87 -8.50 -7.69 7.52
N LYS A 88 -9.17 -8.66 6.90
CA LYS A 88 -9.05 -10.08 7.26
C LYS A 88 -7.62 -10.60 7.06
N LYS A 89 -6.97 -10.18 5.97
CA LYS A 89 -5.59 -10.59 5.65
C LYS A 89 -4.59 -10.03 6.66
N ILE A 90 -4.72 -8.75 7.02
CA ILE A 90 -3.86 -8.10 8.02
C ILE A 90 -4.00 -8.79 9.38
N GLY A 91 -5.20 -9.23 9.77
CA GLY A 91 -5.41 -9.97 11.02
C GLY A 91 -4.70 -11.33 11.08
N ARG A 92 -4.20 -11.85 9.95
CA ARG A 92 -3.49 -13.14 9.85
C ARG A 92 -1.97 -12.98 9.66
N LEU A 93 -1.47 -11.75 9.55
CA LEU A 93 -0.06 -11.41 9.32
C LEU A 93 0.71 -11.21 10.63
#